data_AF-A0A087VT00-F1
#
_entry.id   AF-A0A087VT00-F1
#
_cell.length_a   1.000
_cell.length_b   1.000
_cell.length_c   1.000
_cell.angle_alpha   90.00
_cell.angle_beta   90.00
_cell.angle_gamma   90.00
#
_symmetry.space_group_name_H-M   'P 1'
#
loop_
_entity.id
_entity.type
_entity.pdbx_description
1 polymer ?
#
loop_
_entity_poly.entity_id
_entity_poly.type
_entity_poly.pdbx_seq_one_letter_code
_entity_poly.pdbx_strand_id
1 'polypeptide(L)'
;MQIDIISVFPEYFDVTGLSLLGKAQEKGLVTIKAHNLRDWTHDVHHSVDSTPVGGGAGMVMKPEVWAECLDDLLGLDPANLTMPSDGEATAQPDAEADAGQSNRNTVEAGQEHVNPSVEDGPVLIFPNPSAPLFTQADATALSHADRLVFGCGRYEGYDARIPTYYRSQGIDVREYSIGDYVLNGGEVAVSVMLEAITRLLPGFMGNPESIVQESYTGDEPLLEYRQYTRPTTWRGLGVPEILTSGDHGKVDRFRRDEAIRRTSRIRPDLVARMDCSSLDKQDRRLLDDLGWRTDGAHPVKEN
;
A
#
# COMPACT_ATOMS: atom_id res chain seq x y z
N MET A 1 8.09 11.30 -10.00
CA MET A 1 6.79 11.13 -9.32
C MET A 1 6.35 12.45 -8.67
N GLN A 2 5.10 12.84 -8.87
CA GLN A 2 4.45 13.97 -8.19
C GLN A 2 3.42 13.44 -7.19
N ILE A 3 3.38 14.02 -5.99
CA ILE A 3 2.44 13.60 -4.96
C ILE A 3 1.73 14.82 -4.38
N ASP A 4 0.42 14.86 -4.54
CA ASP A 4 -0.46 15.85 -3.91
C ASP A 4 -1.16 15.20 -2.70
N ILE A 5 -1.16 15.88 -1.56
CA ILE A 5 -1.80 15.40 -0.33
C ILE A 5 -2.83 16.43 0.12
N ILE A 6 -4.08 16.02 0.24
CA ILE A 6 -5.18 16.87 0.66
C ILE A 6 -5.46 16.56 2.14
N SER A 7 -5.35 17.58 2.99
CA SER A 7 -5.56 17.46 4.42
C SER A 7 -6.09 18.76 5.01
N VAL A 8 -6.75 18.70 6.17
CA VAL A 8 -7.07 19.90 6.96
C VAL A 8 -5.95 20.28 7.93
N PHE A 9 -4.89 19.48 7.98
CA PHE A 9 -3.64 19.68 8.74
C PHE A 9 -2.43 19.43 7.83
N PRO A 10 -2.19 20.28 6.81
CA PRO A 10 -1.07 20.11 5.88
C PRO A 10 0.30 20.09 6.60
N GLU A 11 0.44 20.81 7.70
CA GLU A 11 1.66 20.86 8.53
C GLU A 11 2.07 19.49 9.11
N TYR A 12 1.14 18.51 9.14
CA TYR A 12 1.47 17.14 9.51
C TYR A 12 2.55 16.55 8.58
N PHE A 13 2.62 17.02 7.34
CA PHE A 13 3.54 16.55 6.32
C PHE A 13 4.84 17.34 6.23
N ASP A 14 5.10 18.28 7.14
CA ASP A 14 6.42 18.94 7.26
C ASP A 14 7.55 17.91 7.47
N VAL A 15 7.22 16.77 8.07
CA VAL A 15 8.13 15.62 8.26
C VAL A 15 8.67 15.06 6.94
N THR A 16 8.01 15.32 5.81
CA THR A 16 8.48 14.86 4.48
C THR A 16 9.77 15.56 4.04
N GLY A 17 10.10 16.70 4.64
CA GLY A 17 11.38 17.39 4.46
C GLY A 17 12.56 16.74 5.19
N LEU A 18 12.35 15.69 5.98
CA LEU A 18 13.38 15.06 6.79
C LEU A 18 14.03 13.85 6.10
N SER A 19 15.24 13.48 6.58
CA SER A 19 15.90 12.21 6.26
C SER A 19 16.05 11.94 4.75
N LEU A 20 15.85 10.69 4.31
CA LEU A 20 15.96 10.27 2.91
C LEU A 20 14.86 10.88 2.04
N LEU A 21 13.65 11.09 2.57
CA LEU A 21 12.55 11.67 1.83
C LEU A 21 12.83 13.13 1.44
N GLY A 22 13.34 13.93 2.38
CA GLY A 22 13.80 15.30 2.10
C GLY A 22 14.90 15.33 1.04
N LYS A 23 15.91 14.45 1.16
CA LYS A 23 16.97 14.33 0.14
C LYS A 23 16.44 13.91 -1.23
N ALA A 24 15.42 13.06 -1.28
CA ALA A 24 14.79 12.65 -2.54
C ALA A 24 14.09 13.83 -3.21
N GLN A 25 13.44 14.70 -2.43
CA GLN A 25 12.84 15.94 -2.93
C GLN A 25 13.90 16.93 -3.43
N GLU A 26 14.98 17.15 -2.67
CA GLU A 26 16.09 18.02 -3.08
C GLU A 26 16.74 17.59 -4.40
N LYS A 27 16.78 16.27 -4.65
CA LYS A 27 17.29 15.69 -5.90
C LYS A 27 16.26 15.63 -7.03
N GLY A 28 15.02 16.06 -6.79
CA GLY A 28 13.93 16.01 -7.76
C GLY A 28 13.43 14.60 -8.11
N LEU A 29 13.68 13.60 -7.25
CA LEU A 29 13.18 12.24 -7.46
C LEU A 29 11.66 12.16 -7.24
N VAL A 30 11.17 12.92 -6.26
CA VAL A 30 9.76 13.05 -5.91
C VAL A 30 9.47 14.50 -5.54
N THR A 31 8.29 15.00 -5.90
CA THR A 31 7.78 16.28 -5.42
C THR A 31 6.55 16.00 -4.57
N ILE A 32 6.56 16.43 -3.30
CA ILE A 32 5.42 16.23 -2.39
C ILE A 32 4.85 17.60 -2.02
N LYS A 33 3.55 17.77 -2.22
CA LYS A 33 2.83 19.00 -1.87
C LYS A 33 1.61 18.67 -1.02
N ALA A 34 1.56 19.21 0.19
CA ALA A 34 0.36 19.18 1.02
C ALA A 34 -0.47 20.43 0.78
N HIS A 35 -1.78 20.24 0.59
CA HIS A 35 -2.77 21.28 0.35
C HIS A 35 -3.77 21.31 1.49
N ASN A 36 -4.13 22.51 1.96
CA ASN A 36 -5.17 22.65 2.97
C ASN A 36 -6.53 22.58 2.29
N LEU A 37 -7.34 21.55 2.61
CA LEU A 37 -8.68 21.43 2.03
C LEU A 37 -9.57 22.65 2.32
N ARG A 38 -9.28 23.38 3.41
CA ARG A 38 -9.97 24.63 3.79
C ARG A 38 -9.78 25.77 2.78
N ASP A 39 -8.82 25.67 1.87
CA ASP A 39 -8.60 26.67 0.83
C ASP A 39 -9.71 26.65 -0.24
N TRP A 40 -10.50 25.57 -0.32
CA TRP A 40 -11.66 25.41 -1.22
C TRP A 40 -13.02 25.62 -0.52
N THR A 41 -13.03 26.23 0.66
CA THR A 41 -14.29 26.60 1.33
C THR A 41 -14.65 28.05 1.07
N HIS A 42 -15.95 28.33 0.92
CA HIS A 42 -16.44 29.69 0.64
C HIS A 42 -17.19 30.34 1.81
N ASP A 43 -17.34 29.63 2.93
CA ASP A 43 -17.96 30.16 4.15
C ASP A 43 -16.93 30.80 5.10
N VAL A 44 -17.39 31.73 5.93
CA VAL A 44 -16.55 32.51 6.87
C VAL A 44 -15.83 31.61 7.89
N HIS A 45 -16.36 30.41 8.16
CA HIS A 45 -15.80 29.49 9.15
C HIS A 45 -14.89 28.42 8.53
N HIS A 46 -14.69 28.45 7.22
CA HIS A 46 -13.92 27.46 6.48
C HIS A 46 -14.35 26.01 6.80
N SER A 47 -15.65 25.76 6.69
CA SER A 47 -16.31 24.54 7.15
C SER A 47 -16.21 23.43 6.12
N VAL A 48 -15.40 22.41 6.41
CA VAL A 48 -15.17 21.24 5.53
C VAL A 48 -16.09 20.06 5.80
N ASP A 49 -16.92 20.13 6.84
CA ASP A 49 -17.74 19.01 7.34
C ASP A 49 -19.16 19.44 7.69
N SER A 50 -20.07 18.48 7.72
CA SER A 50 -21.48 18.66 8.06
C SER A 50 -22.02 17.42 8.80
N THR A 51 -23.19 17.54 9.40
CA THR A 51 -23.84 16.42 10.11
C THR A 51 -24.22 15.29 9.14
N PRO A 52 -24.06 14.02 9.54
CA PRO A 52 -24.40 12.88 8.69
C PRO A 52 -25.91 12.82 8.36
N VAL A 53 -26.22 12.48 7.11
CA VAL A 53 -27.60 12.17 6.69
C VAL A 53 -28.06 10.88 7.38
N GLY A 54 -29.29 10.88 7.89
CA GLY A 54 -29.83 9.78 8.71
C GLY A 54 -29.59 9.93 10.21
N GLY A 55 -28.86 10.98 10.62
CA GLY A 55 -28.50 11.22 12.02
C GLY A 55 -27.31 10.37 12.47
N GLY A 56 -26.93 10.50 13.75
CA GLY A 56 -25.72 9.90 14.30
C GLY A 56 -24.86 10.93 15.04
N ALA A 57 -23.84 10.45 15.74
CA ALA A 57 -22.80 11.31 16.29
C ALA A 57 -21.74 11.61 15.21
N GLY A 58 -20.93 12.65 15.44
CA GLY A 58 -19.82 12.99 14.55
C GLY A 58 -20.23 13.86 13.35
N MET A 59 -19.28 14.01 12.43
CA MET A 59 -19.39 14.87 11.25
C MET A 59 -18.83 14.11 10.04
N VAL A 60 -19.31 14.43 8.84
CA VAL A 60 -18.84 13.86 7.57
C VAL A 60 -18.32 14.98 6.70
N MET A 61 -17.17 14.79 6.06
CA MET A 61 -16.57 15.81 5.20
C MET A 61 -17.42 16.03 3.94
N LYS A 62 -17.65 17.30 3.59
CA LYS A 62 -18.58 17.72 2.53
C LYS A 62 -18.05 17.35 1.14
N PRO A 63 -18.89 16.73 0.29
CA PRO A 63 -18.48 16.37 -1.07
C PRO A 63 -18.19 17.58 -1.95
N GLU A 64 -18.84 18.73 -1.75
CA GLU A 64 -18.64 19.91 -2.58
C GLU A 64 -17.23 20.49 -2.41
N VAL A 65 -16.73 20.57 -1.17
CA VAL A 65 -15.37 21.07 -0.88
C VAL A 65 -14.32 20.09 -1.41
N TRP A 66 -14.55 18.79 -1.26
CA TRP A 66 -13.69 17.76 -1.84
C TRP A 66 -13.69 17.81 -3.36
N ALA A 67 -14.85 18.01 -3.99
CA ALA A 67 -14.98 18.05 -5.44
C ALA A 67 -14.22 19.23 -6.05
N GLU A 68 -14.42 20.44 -5.51
CA GLU A 68 -13.70 21.62 -6.00
C GLU A 68 -12.17 21.48 -5.88
N CYS A 69 -11.70 20.87 -4.78
CA CYS A 69 -10.28 20.60 -4.57
C CYS A 69 -9.73 19.54 -5.53
N LEU A 70 -10.43 18.42 -5.66
CA LEU A 70 -10.00 17.31 -6.50
C LEU A 70 -10.09 17.66 -7.98
N ASP A 71 -11.10 18.40 -8.42
CA ASP A 71 -11.24 18.84 -9.81
C ASP A 71 -10.08 19.75 -10.21
N ASP A 72 -9.72 20.73 -9.36
CA ASP A 72 -8.57 21.61 -9.59
C ASP A 72 -7.26 20.84 -9.65
N LEU A 73 -7.00 19.96 -8.66
CA LEU A 73 -5.77 19.17 -8.64
C LEU A 73 -5.70 18.18 -9.79
N LEU A 74 -6.79 17.48 -10.13
CA LEU A 74 -6.81 16.51 -11.22
C LEU A 74 -6.89 17.16 -12.60
N GLY A 75 -7.07 18.49 -12.68
CA GLY A 75 -7.20 19.22 -13.94
C GLY A 75 -8.48 18.88 -14.69
N LEU A 76 -9.55 18.54 -13.96
CA LEU A 76 -10.85 18.21 -14.51
C LEU A 76 -11.65 19.50 -14.71
N ASP A 77 -12.23 19.65 -15.90
CA ASP A 77 -13.15 20.76 -16.19
C ASP A 77 -14.58 20.31 -15.85
N PRO A 78 -15.25 20.94 -14.86
CA PRO A 78 -16.63 20.60 -14.49
C PRO A 78 -17.62 20.63 -15.66
N ALA A 79 -17.34 21.41 -16.71
CA ALA A 79 -18.17 21.47 -17.90
C ALA A 79 -18.11 20.20 -18.78
N ASN A 80 -17.07 19.39 -18.62
CA ASN A 80 -16.82 18.16 -19.40
C ASN A 80 -17.01 16.87 -18.57
N LEU A 81 -17.44 16.98 -17.31
CA LEU A 81 -17.64 15.83 -16.44
C LEU A 81 -18.93 15.07 -16.80
N THR A 82 -18.84 13.74 -16.77
CA THR A 82 -19.98 12.87 -17.10
C THR A 82 -20.84 12.69 -15.85
N MET A 83 -22.12 13.03 -15.93
CA MET A 83 -23.05 12.73 -14.83
C MET A 83 -23.32 11.22 -14.81
N PRO A 84 -23.32 10.57 -13.62
CA PRO A 84 -23.76 9.18 -13.51
C PRO A 84 -25.17 9.04 -14.08
N SER A 85 -25.40 8.02 -14.91
CA SER A 85 -26.74 7.78 -15.46
C SER A 85 -27.73 7.44 -14.33
N ASP A 86 -29.00 7.81 -14.47
CA ASP A 86 -30.05 7.68 -13.43
C ASP A 86 -30.24 6.25 -12.87
N GLY A 87 -29.62 5.22 -13.48
CA GLY A 87 -29.63 3.82 -13.02
C GLY A 87 -28.46 3.39 -12.13
N GLU A 88 -27.36 4.16 -12.05
CA GLU A 88 -26.20 3.89 -11.19
C GLU A 88 -26.22 4.73 -9.89
N ALA A 89 -27.17 5.67 -9.78
CA ALA A 89 -27.25 6.67 -8.71
C ALA A 89 -27.69 6.16 -7.33
N THR A 90 -27.85 4.85 -7.14
CA THR A 90 -27.99 4.28 -5.79
C THR A 90 -26.63 3.78 -5.32
N ALA A 91 -25.99 4.55 -4.43
CA ALA A 91 -24.87 4.07 -3.63
C ALA A 91 -25.36 2.95 -2.71
N GLN A 92 -25.50 1.73 -3.24
CA GLN A 92 -25.54 0.53 -2.43
C GLN A 92 -24.09 0.08 -2.25
N PRO A 93 -23.61 -0.11 -1.01
CA PRO A 93 -22.29 -0.67 -0.79
C PRO A 93 -22.27 -2.08 -1.37
N ASP A 94 -21.24 -2.36 -2.17
CA ASP A 94 -21.01 -3.67 -2.79
C ASP A 94 -21.10 -4.77 -1.73
N ALA A 95 -22.16 -5.57 -1.82
CA ALA A 95 -22.18 -6.89 -1.24
C ALA A 95 -21.31 -7.79 -2.11
N GLU A 96 -20.56 -8.67 -1.46
CA GLU A 96 -19.87 -9.86 -1.99
C GLU A 96 -18.36 -9.72 -2.25
N ALA A 97 -17.59 -10.12 -1.23
CA ALA A 97 -16.42 -10.96 -1.43
C ALA A 97 -16.75 -12.34 -0.82
N ASP A 98 -17.52 -13.16 -1.56
CA ASP A 98 -17.67 -14.59 -1.27
C ASP A 98 -16.64 -15.39 -2.06
N ALA A 99 -16.08 -16.38 -1.38
CA ALA A 99 -14.97 -17.19 -1.80
C ALA A 99 -15.42 -18.29 -2.78
N GLY A 100 -14.68 -18.42 -3.88
CA GLY A 100 -14.38 -19.71 -4.52
C GLY A 100 -15.54 -20.45 -5.19
N GLN A 101 -15.54 -20.42 -6.52
CA GLN A 101 -15.67 -21.66 -7.29
C GLN A 101 -15.15 -21.53 -8.71
N SER A 102 -14.35 -22.52 -9.08
CA SER A 102 -13.78 -22.76 -10.40
C SER A 102 -14.87 -22.97 -11.45
N ASN A 103 -14.68 -22.39 -12.64
CA ASN A 103 -15.07 -23.10 -13.86
C ASN A 103 -14.11 -22.83 -15.01
N ARG A 104 -13.42 -23.90 -15.41
CA ARG A 104 -12.71 -24.01 -16.69
C ARG A 104 -13.75 -24.18 -17.79
N ASN A 105 -13.71 -23.38 -18.85
CA ASN A 105 -13.34 -23.89 -20.18
C ASN A 105 -13.40 -22.86 -21.31
N THR A 106 -12.50 -23.13 -22.26
CA THR A 106 -12.52 -22.86 -23.70
C THR A 106 -12.29 -21.43 -24.20
N VAL A 107 -11.05 -21.24 -24.66
CA VAL A 107 -10.56 -20.24 -25.59
C VAL A 107 -11.22 -20.38 -26.97
N GLU A 108 -11.82 -19.30 -27.45
CA GLU A 108 -11.95 -19.01 -28.88
C GLU A 108 -11.50 -17.58 -29.17
N ALA A 109 -10.63 -17.47 -30.15
CA ALA A 109 -9.97 -16.24 -30.58
C ALA A 109 -10.93 -15.38 -31.41
N GLY A 110 -10.99 -14.08 -31.11
CA GLY A 110 -11.77 -13.14 -31.90
C GLY A 110 -11.67 -11.71 -31.40
N GLN A 111 -10.73 -10.96 -32.00
CA GLN A 111 -10.73 -9.50 -32.15
C GLN A 111 -10.71 -8.67 -30.85
N GLU A 112 -9.49 -8.36 -30.41
CA GLU A 112 -9.18 -7.29 -29.47
C GLU A 112 -9.73 -5.95 -29.99
N HIS A 113 -10.87 -5.53 -29.44
CA HIS A 113 -11.14 -4.11 -29.28
C HIS A 113 -10.10 -3.57 -28.29
N VAL A 114 -9.05 -2.97 -28.83
CA VAL A 114 -8.06 -2.22 -28.05
C VAL A 114 -8.79 -1.02 -27.43
N ASN A 115 -9.15 -1.14 -26.15
CA ASN A 115 -9.46 0.02 -25.32
C ASN A 115 -8.16 0.83 -25.16
N PRO A 116 -8.22 2.17 -25.27
CA PRO A 116 -7.02 2.99 -25.10
C PRO A 116 -6.48 2.84 -23.68
N SER A 117 -5.17 2.74 -23.59
CA SER A 117 -4.32 2.61 -22.40
C SER A 117 -4.65 3.62 -21.30
N VAL A 118 -5.12 3.14 -20.15
CA VAL A 118 -5.27 3.91 -18.89
C VAL A 118 -3.97 3.85 -18.07
N GLU A 119 -2.80 4.00 -18.71
CA GLU A 119 -1.49 3.84 -18.04
C GLU A 119 -0.83 5.18 -17.62
N ASP A 120 -1.36 6.34 -18.05
CA ASP A 120 -0.71 7.65 -17.81
C ASP A 120 -1.51 8.60 -16.87
N GLY A 121 -2.51 8.09 -16.14
CA GLY A 121 -3.40 8.90 -15.29
C GLY A 121 -2.96 9.02 -13.82
N PRO A 122 -3.42 10.05 -13.08
CA PRO A 122 -3.21 10.13 -11.63
C PRO A 122 -3.96 9.02 -10.90
N VAL A 123 -3.35 8.47 -9.84
CA VAL A 123 -4.01 7.55 -8.91
C VAL A 123 -4.50 8.35 -7.69
N LEU A 124 -5.81 8.33 -7.45
CA LEU A 124 -6.44 8.95 -6.28
C LEU A 124 -6.60 7.92 -5.17
N ILE A 125 -6.04 8.19 -3.99
CA ILE A 125 -5.96 7.23 -2.89
C ILE A 125 -6.60 7.82 -1.63
N PHE A 126 -7.52 7.08 -1.03
CA PHE A 126 -8.12 7.41 0.26
C PHE A 126 -7.78 6.35 1.32
N PRO A 127 -7.21 6.73 2.48
CA PRO A 127 -7.19 5.86 3.63
C PRO A 127 -8.61 5.58 4.13
N ASN A 128 -8.95 4.30 4.27
CA ASN A 128 -10.25 3.85 4.77
C ASN A 128 -10.05 2.54 5.54
N PRO A 129 -10.35 2.48 6.86
CA PRO A 129 -10.14 1.26 7.64
C PRO A 129 -11.03 0.09 7.20
N SER A 130 -12.10 0.35 6.43
CA SER A 130 -12.99 -0.67 5.88
C SER A 130 -12.51 -1.22 4.53
N ALA A 131 -11.44 -0.66 3.96
CA ALA A 131 -10.91 -1.07 2.67
C ALA A 131 -9.86 -2.20 2.80
N PRO A 132 -9.47 -2.86 1.70
CA PRO A 132 -8.41 -3.85 1.72
C PRO A 132 -7.10 -3.32 2.33
N LEU A 133 -6.34 -4.21 2.98
CA LEU A 133 -5.06 -3.85 3.57
C LEU A 133 -4.05 -3.42 2.51
N PHE A 134 -3.36 -2.32 2.75
CA PHE A 134 -2.21 -1.89 1.98
C PHE A 134 -1.04 -2.87 2.15
N THR A 135 -0.52 -3.39 1.04
CA THR A 135 0.57 -4.38 1.04
C THR A 135 1.84 -3.87 0.38
N GLN A 136 2.94 -4.61 0.54
CA GLN A 136 4.19 -4.33 -0.18
C GLN A 136 4.04 -4.43 -1.71
N ALA A 137 3.08 -5.24 -2.19
CA ALA A 137 2.76 -5.33 -3.61
C ALA A 137 2.09 -4.03 -4.10
N ASP A 138 1.16 -3.47 -3.31
CA ASP A 138 0.55 -2.17 -3.60
C ASP A 138 1.60 -1.06 -3.61
N ALA A 139 2.50 -1.04 -2.63
CA ALA A 139 3.60 -0.07 -2.57
C ALA A 139 4.48 -0.13 -3.83
N THR A 140 4.83 -1.36 -4.26
CA THR A 140 5.60 -1.58 -5.49
C THR A 140 4.85 -1.09 -6.71
N ALA A 141 3.58 -1.46 -6.87
CA ALA A 141 2.76 -1.02 -8.00
C ALA A 141 2.64 0.51 -8.06
N LEU A 142 2.33 1.16 -6.93
CA LEU A 142 2.20 2.61 -6.85
C LEU A 142 3.54 3.34 -7.01
N SER A 143 4.68 2.70 -6.77
CA SER A 143 6.00 3.29 -6.99
C SER A 143 6.29 3.61 -8.47
N HIS A 144 5.56 2.96 -9.38
CA HIS A 144 5.66 3.17 -10.82
C HIS A 144 4.73 4.27 -11.34
N ALA A 145 3.81 4.79 -10.51
CA ALA A 145 2.92 5.86 -10.92
C ALA A 145 3.67 7.20 -11.05
N ASP A 146 3.36 7.96 -12.10
CA ASP A 146 3.92 9.31 -12.25
C ASP A 146 3.29 10.31 -11.30
N ARG A 147 2.01 10.13 -10.96
CA ARG A 147 1.25 11.05 -10.11
C ARG A 147 0.33 10.32 -9.14
N LEU A 148 0.45 10.68 -7.86
CA LEU A 148 -0.42 10.21 -6.78
C LEU A 148 -1.13 11.38 -6.11
N VAL A 149 -2.41 11.23 -5.81
CA VAL A 149 -3.21 12.19 -5.04
C VAL A 149 -3.77 11.48 -3.82
N PHE A 150 -3.48 11.95 -2.62
CA PHE A 150 -3.96 11.37 -1.37
C PHE A 150 -5.04 12.24 -0.72
N GLY A 151 -6.19 11.67 -0.39
CA GLY A 151 -7.26 12.34 0.35
C GLY A 151 -7.29 11.91 1.82
N CYS A 152 -6.86 12.79 2.74
CA CYS A 152 -6.91 12.50 4.18
C CYS A 152 -8.31 12.77 4.76
N GLY A 153 -9.08 11.71 5.01
CA GLY A 153 -10.33 11.80 5.76
C GLY A 153 -10.12 12.16 7.24
N ARG A 154 -11.13 12.81 7.83
CA ARG A 154 -11.27 13.13 9.26
C ARG A 154 -12.69 12.86 9.73
N TYR A 155 -12.93 12.97 11.04
CA TYR A 155 -14.24 12.76 11.65
C TYR A 155 -14.75 11.33 11.38
N GLU A 156 -15.99 11.16 10.90
CA GLU A 156 -16.52 9.87 10.46
C GLU A 156 -16.03 9.48 9.05
N GLY A 157 -15.27 10.35 8.39
CA GLY A 157 -14.73 10.16 7.06
C GLY A 157 -15.23 11.20 6.05
N TYR A 158 -15.09 10.86 4.78
CA TYR A 158 -15.58 11.63 3.65
C TYR A 158 -16.89 11.06 3.12
N ASP A 159 -17.67 11.87 2.40
CA ASP A 159 -18.90 11.41 1.79
C ASP A 159 -18.64 10.24 0.82
N ALA A 160 -19.34 9.12 1.01
CA ALA A 160 -19.13 7.89 0.24
C ALA A 160 -19.33 8.05 -1.27
N ARG A 161 -20.01 9.11 -1.72
CA ARG A 161 -20.19 9.42 -3.14
C ARG A 161 -18.89 9.88 -3.81
N ILE A 162 -17.92 10.39 -3.06
CA ILE A 162 -16.69 10.98 -3.63
C ILE A 162 -15.90 9.92 -4.42
N PRO A 163 -15.48 8.77 -3.84
CA PRO A 163 -14.79 7.75 -4.63
C PRO A 163 -15.61 7.24 -5.81
N THR A 164 -16.90 6.98 -5.61
CA THR A 164 -17.82 6.51 -6.66
C THR A 164 -17.83 7.47 -7.85
N TYR A 165 -17.95 8.78 -7.58
CA TYR A 165 -17.98 9.80 -8.62
C TYR A 165 -16.67 9.86 -9.42
N TYR A 166 -15.51 9.89 -8.75
CA TYR A 166 -14.23 9.97 -9.47
C TYR A 166 -13.92 8.69 -10.25
N ARG A 167 -14.34 7.51 -9.76
CA ARG A 167 -14.30 6.26 -10.55
C ARG A 167 -15.15 6.38 -11.82
N SER A 168 -16.35 6.96 -11.73
CA SER A 168 -17.21 7.16 -12.92
C SER A 168 -16.63 8.18 -13.91
N GLN A 169 -15.70 9.04 -13.49
CA GLN A 169 -14.94 9.92 -14.39
C GLN A 169 -13.71 9.24 -15.02
N GLY A 170 -13.49 7.95 -14.75
CA GLY A 170 -12.34 7.20 -15.27
C GLY A 170 -11.04 7.42 -14.50
N ILE A 171 -11.09 8.01 -13.29
CA ILE A 171 -9.92 8.13 -12.41
C ILE A 171 -9.69 6.78 -11.71
N ASP A 172 -8.43 6.35 -11.62
CA ASP A 172 -8.03 5.22 -10.79
C ASP A 172 -8.15 5.62 -9.31
N VAL A 173 -9.28 5.28 -8.69
CA VAL A 173 -9.54 5.56 -7.27
C VAL A 173 -9.38 4.30 -6.43
N ARG A 174 -8.42 4.34 -5.51
CA ARG A 174 -8.10 3.24 -4.59
C ARG A 174 -8.39 3.65 -3.15
N GLU A 175 -8.82 2.67 -2.38
CA GLU A 175 -9.02 2.81 -0.94
C GLU A 175 -8.17 1.76 -0.23
N TYR A 176 -7.48 2.16 0.83
CA TYR A 176 -6.59 1.27 1.57
C TYR A 176 -6.75 1.42 3.08
N SER A 177 -6.76 0.29 3.78
CA SER A 177 -6.55 0.23 5.22
C SER A 177 -5.07 -0.02 5.52
N ILE A 178 -4.52 0.59 6.57
CA ILE A 178 -3.16 0.28 7.06
C ILE A 178 -3.18 -0.71 8.22
N GLY A 179 -4.34 -1.26 8.56
CA GLY A 179 -4.51 -2.31 9.57
C GLY A 179 -5.87 -2.27 10.26
N ASP A 180 -6.15 -3.33 11.01
CA ASP A 180 -7.44 -3.55 11.70
C ASP A 180 -7.54 -2.73 13.00
N TYR A 181 -7.48 -1.41 12.87
CA TYR A 181 -7.59 -0.44 13.95
C TYR A 181 -8.07 0.91 13.41
N VAL A 182 -8.54 1.79 14.30
CA VAL A 182 -9.10 3.11 13.93
C VAL A 182 -8.16 4.23 14.38
N LEU A 183 -7.99 5.22 13.51
CA LEU A 183 -7.16 6.41 13.73
C LEU A 183 -8.03 7.67 13.68
N ASN A 184 -7.53 8.78 14.21
CA ASN A 184 -8.24 10.06 14.21
C ASN A 184 -8.31 10.73 12.83
N GLY A 185 -7.59 10.21 11.82
CA GLY A 185 -7.48 10.81 10.50
C GLY A 185 -6.54 10.04 9.58
N GLY A 186 -6.64 10.34 8.29
CA GLY A 186 -5.87 9.69 7.24
C GLY A 186 -4.40 10.09 7.18
N GLU A 187 -3.96 11.15 7.86
CA GLU A 187 -2.63 11.73 7.66
C GLU A 187 -1.49 10.77 8.03
N VAL A 188 -1.65 10.02 9.11
CA VAL A 188 -0.68 8.98 9.49
C VAL A 188 -0.69 7.81 8.51
N ALA A 189 -1.85 7.43 7.98
CA ALA A 189 -1.96 6.36 6.99
C ALA A 189 -1.31 6.76 5.66
N VAL A 190 -1.53 8.00 5.22
CA VAL A 190 -0.82 8.57 4.07
C VAL A 190 0.67 8.62 4.33
N SER A 191 1.13 9.03 5.51
CA SER A 191 2.56 9.05 5.85
C SER A 191 3.19 7.66 5.73
N VAL A 192 2.49 6.61 6.20
CA VAL A 192 2.94 5.21 6.08
C VAL A 192 3.03 4.79 4.61
N MET A 193 1.98 5.05 3.82
CA MET A 193 1.96 4.71 2.40
C MET A 193 3.05 5.46 1.62
N LEU A 194 3.23 6.76 1.87
CA LEU A 194 4.29 7.58 1.28
C LEU A 194 5.67 6.98 1.52
N GLU A 195 5.99 6.61 2.76
CA GLU A 195 7.28 6.03 3.10
C GLU A 195 7.50 4.69 2.37
N ALA A 196 6.48 3.83 2.35
CA ALA A 196 6.55 2.52 1.69
C ALA A 196 6.67 2.61 0.15
N ILE A 197 6.02 3.60 -0.48
CA ILE A 197 6.03 3.80 -1.93
C ILE A 197 7.32 4.49 -2.37
N THR A 198 7.64 5.64 -1.76
CA THR A 198 8.75 6.49 -2.23
C THR A 198 10.11 5.84 -2.05
N ARG A 199 10.27 4.97 -1.06
CA ARG A 199 11.52 4.23 -0.85
C ARG A 199 11.89 3.27 -2.00
N LEU A 200 10.92 2.92 -2.84
CA LEU A 200 11.10 2.03 -3.99
C LEU A 200 11.49 2.80 -5.25
N LEU A 201 11.46 4.14 -5.24
CA LEU A 201 11.85 4.96 -6.38
C LEU A 201 13.33 4.73 -6.74
N PRO A 202 13.66 4.59 -8.04
CA PRO A 202 15.04 4.52 -8.49
C PRO A 202 15.87 5.71 -7.97
N GLY A 203 16.99 5.42 -7.31
CA GLY A 203 17.88 6.43 -6.73
C GLY A 203 17.48 6.96 -5.35
N PHE A 204 16.37 6.49 -4.76
CA PHE A 204 15.99 6.82 -3.39
C PHE A 204 16.93 6.15 -2.37
N MET A 205 17.03 4.81 -2.45
CA MET A 205 17.90 4.01 -1.60
C MET A 205 19.34 4.04 -2.11
N GLY A 206 20.30 4.12 -1.18
CA GLY A 206 21.72 4.16 -1.53
C GLY A 206 22.24 2.84 -2.12
N ASN A 207 21.77 1.70 -1.60
CA ASN A 207 22.06 0.37 -2.15
C ASN A 207 20.74 -0.31 -2.59
N PRO A 208 20.51 -0.51 -3.89
CA PRO A 208 19.31 -1.20 -4.39
C PRO A 208 19.16 -2.63 -3.87
N GLU A 209 20.27 -3.33 -3.55
CA GLU A 209 20.22 -4.70 -3.00
C GLU A 209 19.51 -4.76 -1.65
N SER A 210 19.49 -3.65 -0.90
CA SER A 210 18.78 -3.58 0.39
C SER A 210 17.28 -3.77 0.22
N ILE A 211 16.68 -3.32 -0.88
CA ILE A 211 15.23 -3.48 -1.13
C ILE A 211 14.89 -4.96 -1.38
N VAL A 212 15.76 -5.68 -2.07
CA VAL A 212 15.52 -7.08 -2.50
C VAL A 212 15.55 -8.07 -1.33
N GLN A 213 16.23 -7.74 -0.23
CA GLN A 213 16.44 -8.65 0.89
C GLN A 213 15.55 -8.38 2.11
N GLU A 214 14.70 -7.36 2.03
CA GLU A 214 13.80 -6.96 3.11
C GLU A 214 12.61 -7.89 3.28
N SER A 215 11.86 -7.69 4.38
CA SER A 215 10.63 -8.46 4.59
C SER A 215 9.61 -8.16 3.49
N TYR A 216 8.88 -9.18 3.07
CA TYR A 216 7.79 -9.10 2.09
C TYR A 216 8.19 -8.73 0.65
N THR A 217 9.49 -8.74 0.31
CA THR A 217 9.98 -8.50 -1.04
C THR A 217 10.42 -9.80 -1.74
N GLY A 218 10.53 -9.75 -3.07
CA GLY A 218 10.88 -10.89 -3.91
C GLY A 218 9.70 -11.85 -4.20
N ASP A 219 10.00 -12.92 -4.95
CA ASP A 219 9.00 -13.92 -5.39
C ASP A 219 8.46 -14.78 -4.23
N GLU A 220 9.17 -14.81 -3.11
CA GLU A 220 8.77 -15.53 -1.89
C GLU A 220 8.80 -14.57 -0.69
N PRO A 221 7.71 -13.86 -0.39
CA PRO A 221 7.69 -12.83 0.64
C PRO A 221 7.82 -13.44 2.05
N LEU A 222 9.05 -13.60 2.52
CA LEU A 222 9.40 -14.01 3.87
C LEU A 222 9.65 -12.79 4.76
N LEU A 223 9.71 -13.03 6.07
CA LEU A 223 10.30 -12.08 7.01
C LEU A 223 11.82 -12.12 6.92
N GLU A 224 12.45 -10.96 7.04
CA GLU A 224 13.90 -10.81 7.03
C GLU A 224 14.55 -11.56 8.21
N TYR A 225 15.77 -12.04 7.98
CA TYR A 225 16.65 -12.61 9.00
C TYR A 225 17.06 -11.55 10.05
N ARG A 226 17.72 -11.98 11.14
CA ARG A 226 18.14 -11.03 12.19
C ARG A 226 19.40 -10.31 11.76
N GLN A 227 19.40 -9.00 11.98
CA GLN A 227 20.57 -8.16 11.75
C GLN A 227 21.46 -8.12 12.99
N TYR A 228 22.77 -8.21 12.77
CA TYR A 228 23.80 -8.11 13.79
C TYR A 228 24.87 -7.12 13.34
N THR A 229 25.44 -6.37 14.26
CA THR A 229 26.52 -5.41 13.98
C THR A 229 27.59 -5.49 15.06
N ARG A 230 28.67 -4.72 14.89
CA ARG A 230 29.74 -4.64 15.90
C ARG A 230 29.21 -3.99 17.19
N PRO A 231 29.72 -4.39 18.37
CA PRO A 231 30.74 -5.42 18.60
C PRO A 231 30.20 -6.86 18.48
N THR A 232 31.06 -7.83 18.17
CA THR A 232 30.69 -9.25 18.04
C THR A 232 30.23 -9.92 19.34
N THR A 233 30.45 -9.26 20.49
CA THR A 233 29.89 -9.67 21.78
C THR A 233 29.42 -8.43 22.54
N TRP A 234 28.19 -8.47 23.02
CA TRP A 234 27.60 -7.40 23.83
C TRP A 234 26.90 -8.01 25.05
N ARG A 235 27.31 -7.59 26.26
CA ARG A 235 26.76 -8.11 27.54
C ARG A 235 26.78 -9.65 27.64
N GLY A 236 27.82 -10.28 27.13
CA GLY A 236 27.96 -11.75 27.11
C GLY A 236 27.16 -12.47 26.03
N LEU A 237 26.44 -11.74 25.17
CA LEU A 237 25.74 -12.28 24.01
C LEU A 237 26.61 -12.14 22.78
N GLY A 238 27.05 -13.26 22.22
CA GLY A 238 27.79 -13.32 20.96
C GLY A 238 26.86 -13.24 19.74
N VAL A 239 27.37 -12.69 18.64
CA VAL A 239 26.76 -12.90 17.32
C VAL A 239 26.92 -14.37 16.91
N PRO A 240 26.03 -14.92 16.07
CA PRO A 240 26.21 -16.27 15.52
C PRO A 240 27.58 -16.42 14.84
N GLU A 241 28.37 -17.42 15.25
CA GLU A 241 29.75 -17.62 14.76
C GLU A 241 29.85 -17.68 13.24
N ILE A 242 28.81 -18.24 12.60
CA ILE A 242 28.71 -18.34 11.14
C ILE A 242 28.79 -16.97 10.44
N LEU A 243 28.24 -15.92 11.04
CA LEU A 243 28.28 -14.55 10.50
C LEU A 243 29.68 -13.93 10.54
N THR A 244 30.61 -14.54 11.30
CA THR A 244 32.01 -14.13 11.39
C THR A 244 32.97 -15.10 10.70
N SER A 245 32.45 -16.14 10.03
CA SER A 245 33.26 -17.22 9.44
C SER A 245 34.00 -16.83 8.16
N GLY A 246 33.55 -15.78 7.46
CA GLY A 246 34.03 -15.39 6.13
C GLY A 246 33.49 -16.28 4.98
N ASP A 247 32.68 -17.29 5.29
CA ASP A 247 32.08 -18.19 4.30
C ASP A 247 30.73 -17.63 3.83
N HIS A 248 30.75 -16.88 2.72
CA HIS A 248 29.56 -16.22 2.17
C HIS A 248 28.41 -17.20 1.89
N GLY A 249 28.69 -18.38 1.33
CA GLY A 249 27.66 -19.37 1.03
C GLY A 249 26.97 -19.89 2.29
N LYS A 250 27.73 -20.12 3.38
CA LYS A 250 27.12 -20.51 4.67
C LYS A 250 26.38 -19.36 5.34
N VAL A 251 26.85 -18.12 5.18
CA VAL A 251 26.14 -16.94 5.70
C VAL A 251 24.79 -16.77 4.99
N ASP A 252 24.77 -16.88 3.67
CA ASP A 252 23.53 -16.74 2.89
C ASP A 252 22.56 -17.87 3.21
N ARG A 253 23.05 -19.11 3.36
CA ARG A 253 22.21 -20.21 3.82
C ARG A 253 21.65 -19.98 5.22
N PHE A 254 22.49 -19.53 6.15
CA PHE A 254 22.05 -19.23 7.52
C PHE A 254 20.96 -18.15 7.55
N ARG A 255 21.11 -17.10 6.75
CA ARG A 255 20.12 -16.03 6.60
C ARG A 255 18.80 -16.55 6.04
N ARG A 256 18.84 -17.37 4.99
CA ARG A 256 17.65 -18.03 4.42
C ARG A 256 16.94 -18.93 5.45
N ASP A 257 17.70 -19.74 6.17
CA ASP A 257 17.17 -20.60 7.25
C ASP A 257 16.49 -19.76 8.35
N GLU A 258 17.12 -18.67 8.76
CA GLU A 258 16.60 -17.79 9.78
C GLU A 258 15.32 -17.08 9.33
N ALA A 259 15.27 -16.62 8.08
CA ALA A 259 14.08 -16.02 7.47
C ALA A 259 12.90 -17.02 7.48
N ILE A 260 13.10 -18.27 7.04
CA ILE A 260 12.06 -19.31 7.05
C ILE A 260 11.62 -19.62 8.49
N ARG A 261 12.55 -19.82 9.43
CA ARG A 261 12.21 -20.10 10.85
C ARG A 261 11.40 -18.96 11.48
N ARG A 262 11.79 -17.71 11.21
CA ARG A 262 11.07 -16.53 11.71
C ARG A 262 9.68 -16.43 11.11
N THR A 263 9.57 -16.61 9.79
CA THR A 263 8.30 -16.57 9.07
C THR A 263 7.36 -17.66 9.56
N SER A 264 7.82 -18.91 9.63
CA SER A 264 7.03 -20.02 10.18
C SER A 264 6.50 -19.78 11.59
N ARG A 265 7.21 -19.00 12.40
CA ARG A 265 6.82 -18.73 13.80
C ARG A 265 5.89 -17.52 13.93
N ILE A 266 6.13 -16.45 13.17
CA ILE A 266 5.46 -15.16 13.35
C ILE A 266 4.34 -14.96 12.32
N ARG A 267 4.55 -15.40 11.08
CA ARG A 267 3.66 -15.28 9.94
C ARG A 267 3.55 -16.61 9.19
N PRO A 268 3.04 -17.68 9.84
CA PRO A 268 2.90 -18.99 9.20
C PRO A 268 2.03 -18.93 7.93
N ASP A 269 1.13 -17.95 7.84
CA ASP A 269 0.32 -17.68 6.65
C ASP A 269 1.16 -17.37 5.41
N LEU A 270 2.35 -16.76 5.56
CA LEU A 270 3.27 -16.51 4.45
C LEU A 270 3.99 -17.78 4.00
N VAL A 271 4.37 -18.66 4.96
CA VAL A 271 4.94 -19.97 4.63
C VAL A 271 3.94 -20.79 3.83
N ALA A 272 2.66 -20.78 4.23
CA ALA A 272 1.59 -21.48 3.54
C ALA A 272 1.30 -20.96 2.11
N ARG A 273 1.88 -19.81 1.71
CA ARG A 273 1.74 -19.24 0.36
C ARG A 273 2.97 -19.44 -0.51
N MET A 274 4.09 -19.93 0.05
CA MET A 274 5.30 -20.19 -0.73
C MET A 274 5.00 -21.17 -1.86
N ASP A 275 5.62 -20.99 -3.02
CA ASP A 275 5.60 -22.00 -4.06
C ASP A 275 6.57 -23.12 -3.70
N CYS A 276 6.08 -24.35 -3.56
CA CYS A 276 6.95 -25.49 -3.30
C CYS A 276 7.93 -25.72 -4.47
N SER A 277 7.59 -25.34 -5.70
CA SER A 277 8.45 -25.55 -6.87
C SER A 277 9.77 -24.77 -6.83
N SER A 278 9.80 -23.63 -6.14
CA SER A 278 10.99 -22.80 -5.94
C SER A 278 11.86 -23.22 -4.74
N LEU A 279 11.37 -24.11 -3.88
CA LEU A 279 12.10 -24.56 -2.68
C LEU A 279 13.24 -25.54 -3.02
N ASP A 280 14.44 -25.19 -2.58
CA ASP A 280 15.60 -26.09 -2.66
C ASP A 280 15.49 -27.26 -1.65
N LYS A 281 16.43 -28.22 -1.75
CA LYS A 281 16.44 -29.40 -0.87
C LYS A 281 16.61 -29.04 0.62
N GLN A 282 17.34 -27.98 0.93
CA GLN A 282 17.59 -27.56 2.30
C GLN A 282 16.39 -26.83 2.89
N ASP A 283 15.68 -26.01 2.09
CA ASP A 283 14.43 -25.36 2.46
C ASP A 283 13.35 -26.38 2.79
N ARG A 284 13.18 -27.39 1.92
CA ARG A 284 12.21 -28.48 2.16
C ARG A 284 12.50 -29.25 3.43
N ARG A 285 13.77 -29.57 3.69
CA ARG A 285 14.21 -30.23 4.92
C ARG A 285 13.94 -29.37 6.15
N LEU A 286 14.25 -28.08 6.07
CA LEU A 286 14.00 -27.15 7.17
C LEU A 286 12.50 -27.02 7.46
N LEU A 287 11.68 -26.93 6.43
CA LEU A 287 10.22 -26.85 6.55
C LEU A 287 9.65 -28.13 7.17
N ASP A 288 10.14 -29.30 6.75
CA ASP A 288 9.82 -30.60 7.36
C ASP A 288 10.19 -30.64 8.85
N ASP A 289 11.42 -30.23 9.22
CA ASP A 289 11.86 -30.10 10.62
C ASP A 289 11.00 -29.12 11.43
N LEU A 290 10.36 -28.15 10.76
CA LEU A 290 9.44 -27.18 11.35
C LEU A 290 7.98 -27.66 11.35
N GLY A 291 7.68 -28.87 10.86
CA GLY A 291 6.33 -29.44 10.79
C GLY A 291 5.50 -28.95 9.61
N TRP A 292 6.13 -28.68 8.47
CA TRP A 292 5.47 -28.33 7.21
C TRP A 292 5.73 -29.40 6.15
N ARG A 293 4.66 -29.92 5.56
CA ARG A 293 4.74 -30.75 4.36
C ARG A 293 4.88 -29.89 3.11
N THR A 294 5.73 -30.32 2.18
CA THR A 294 6.05 -29.59 0.94
C THR A 294 5.86 -30.44 -0.33
N ASP A 295 4.97 -31.43 -0.27
CA ASP A 295 4.67 -32.37 -1.36
C ASP A 295 3.63 -31.84 -2.36
N GLY A 296 2.90 -30.78 -2.01
CA GLY A 296 1.94 -30.09 -2.87
C GLY A 296 2.51 -28.86 -3.58
N ALA A 297 1.60 -27.99 -4.06
CA ALA A 297 1.97 -26.70 -4.64
C ALA A 297 2.44 -25.69 -3.59
N HIS A 298 1.90 -25.77 -2.37
CA HIS A 298 2.24 -24.89 -1.26
C HIS A 298 2.48 -25.69 0.04
N PRO A 299 3.31 -25.18 0.97
CA PRO A 299 3.51 -25.83 2.26
C PRO A 299 2.23 -25.96 3.07
N VAL A 300 2.00 -27.13 3.69
CA VAL A 300 0.86 -27.39 4.57
C VAL A 300 1.35 -27.73 5.96
N LYS A 301 0.79 -27.07 6.99
CA LYS A 301 1.16 -27.33 8.39
C LYS A 301 0.60 -28.67 8.84
N GLU A 302 1.46 -29.53 9.40
CA GLU A 302 1.00 -30.72 10.10
C GLU A 302 0.51 -30.32 11.50
N ASN A 303 -0.69 -30.76 11.86
CA ASN A 303 -1.31 -30.53 13.17
C ASN A 303 -0.66 -31.36 14.27
#